data_AF-Q1PBS0-F1
#
_entry.id   AF-Q1PBS0-F1
#
_cell.length_a   1.000
_cell.length_b   1.000
_cell.length_c   1.000
_cell.angle_alpha   90.00
_cell.angle_beta   90.00
_cell.angle_gamma   90.00
#
_symmetry.space_group_name_H-M   'P 1'
#
loop_
_entity.id
_entity.type
_entity.pdbx_description
1 polymer ?
#
loop_
_entity_poly.entity_id
_entity_poly.type
_entity_poly.pdbx_seq_one_letter_code
_entity_poly.pdbx_strand_id
1 'polypeptide(L)'
;SCSGYGCPHCYAFEPTINPWAEKLPADVNFVRIPAMFGGIWNIHGQLFITLEAMGVEHKVHKAVFEAIHGGKKLATPEEMAEFLAGEGVDKDKFLSTYNSFAVKGKVEDAKKKAQAYQITGVPTMVVNGKVPL
;
A
#
# COMPACT_ATOMS: atom_id res chain seq x y z
N SER A 1 -5.52 -4.60 -7.12
CA SER A 1 -5.25 -3.20 -7.51
C SER A 1 -3.78 -2.89 -7.25
N CYS A 2 -3.05 -2.37 -8.24
CA CYS A 2 -1.69 -1.85 -8.08
C CYS A 2 -1.76 -0.35 -7.73
N SER A 3 -1.33 0.05 -6.54
CA SER A 3 -1.42 1.43 -6.05
C SER A 3 -0.09 1.92 -5.45
N GLY A 4 0.17 3.23 -5.51
CA GLY A 4 1.33 3.83 -4.88
C GLY A 4 0.98 5.15 -4.21
N TYR A 5 1.52 5.37 -3.01
CA TYR A 5 1.18 6.54 -2.19
C TYR A 5 1.57 7.89 -2.82
N GLY A 6 2.57 7.91 -3.69
CA GLY A 6 2.97 9.12 -4.43
C GLY A 6 2.15 9.39 -5.70
N CYS A 7 1.13 8.57 -6.02
CA CYS A 7 0.33 8.73 -7.23
C CYS A 7 -0.98 9.50 -6.94
N PRO A 8 -1.19 10.68 -7.54
CA PRO A 8 -2.41 11.46 -7.36
C PRO A 8 -3.68 10.74 -7.84
N HIS A 9 -3.56 9.96 -8.92
CA HIS A 9 -4.68 9.18 -9.45
C HIS A 9 -5.06 8.02 -8.54
N CYS A 10 -4.09 7.42 -7.81
CA CYS A 10 -4.40 6.41 -6.81
C CYS A 10 -5.17 7.03 -5.64
N TYR A 11 -4.73 8.21 -5.17
CA TYR A 11 -5.41 8.91 -4.08
C TYR A 11 -6.85 9.28 -4.43
N ALA A 12 -7.09 9.77 -5.64
CA ALA A 12 -8.44 10.08 -6.11
C ALA A 12 -9.32 8.84 -6.31
N PHE A 13 -8.72 7.65 -6.49
CA PHE A 13 -9.45 6.41 -6.73
C PHE A 13 -9.91 5.71 -5.44
N GLU A 14 -9.22 5.92 -4.31
CA GLU A 14 -9.57 5.39 -2.98
C GLU A 14 -11.05 5.53 -2.58
N PRO A 15 -11.69 6.72 -2.67
CA PRO A 15 -13.10 6.87 -2.30
C PRO A 15 -14.06 6.09 -3.22
N THR A 16 -13.62 5.71 -4.43
CA THR A 16 -14.42 4.91 -5.35
C THR A 16 -14.22 3.41 -5.12
N ILE A 17 -12.96 2.97 -4.93
CA ILE A 17 -12.64 1.55 -4.82
C ILE A 17 -12.99 0.95 -3.46
N ASN A 18 -12.90 1.72 -2.37
CA ASN A 18 -13.14 1.20 -1.02
C ASN A 18 -14.61 0.76 -0.82
N PRO A 19 -15.63 1.57 -1.16
CA PRO A 19 -17.02 1.14 -1.06
C PRO A 19 -17.39 0.00 -2.02
N TRP A 20 -16.70 -0.11 -3.15
CA TRP A 20 -16.88 -1.23 -4.08
C TRP A 20 -16.30 -2.52 -3.50
N ALA A 21 -15.08 -2.47 -2.97
CA ALA A 21 -14.41 -3.61 -2.36
C ALA A 21 -15.19 -4.17 -1.16
N GLU A 22 -15.81 -3.30 -0.36
CA GLU A 22 -16.65 -3.70 0.78
C GLU A 22 -17.96 -4.40 0.37
N LYS A 23 -18.42 -4.20 -0.87
CA LYS A 23 -19.67 -4.78 -1.40
C LYS A 23 -19.44 -6.04 -2.24
N LEU A 24 -18.19 -6.52 -2.31
CA LEU A 24 -17.88 -7.68 -3.12
C LEU A 24 -18.54 -8.95 -2.55
N PRO A 25 -19.08 -9.81 -3.43
CA PRO A 25 -19.62 -11.10 -3.00
C PRO A 25 -18.49 -12.02 -2.51
N ALA A 26 -18.84 -13.02 -1.70
CA ALA A 26 -17.87 -13.89 -1.02
C ALA A 26 -17.00 -14.74 -1.96
N ASP A 27 -17.38 -14.87 -3.23
CA ASP A 27 -16.63 -15.55 -4.29
C ASP A 27 -15.55 -14.66 -4.94
N VAL A 28 -15.49 -13.37 -4.56
CA VAL A 28 -14.49 -12.42 -5.09
C VAL A 28 -13.48 -12.05 -4.01
N ASN A 29 -12.20 -12.32 -4.29
CA ASN A 29 -11.09 -11.89 -3.44
C ASN A 29 -10.42 -10.64 -4.02
N PHE A 30 -10.65 -9.48 -3.39
CA PHE A 30 -9.95 -8.24 -3.74
C PHE A 30 -8.65 -8.09 -2.96
N VAL A 31 -7.55 -7.95 -3.70
CA VAL A 31 -6.21 -7.77 -3.13
C VAL A 31 -5.61 -6.46 -3.63
N ARG A 32 -5.12 -5.64 -2.70
CA ARG A 32 -4.27 -4.48 -2.99
C ARG A 32 -2.81 -4.94 -3.03
N ILE A 33 -2.09 -4.53 -4.05
CA ILE A 33 -0.67 -4.82 -4.22
C ILE A 33 0.00 -3.45 -4.39
N PRO A 34 0.97 -3.07 -3.56
CA PRO A 34 1.65 -1.81 -3.78
C PRO A 34 2.52 -1.88 -5.04
N ALA A 35 2.68 -0.74 -5.71
CA ALA A 35 3.64 -0.61 -6.80
C ALA A 35 5.08 -0.67 -6.28
N MET A 36 5.81 -1.69 -6.70
CA MET A 36 7.18 -1.95 -6.28
C MET A 36 8.19 -1.60 -7.39
N PHE A 37 8.17 -0.35 -7.86
CA PHE A 37 8.99 0.13 -8.99
C PHE A 37 10.44 0.51 -8.63
N GLY A 38 10.86 0.33 -7.38
CA GLY A 38 12.19 0.72 -6.90
C GLY A 38 12.23 2.06 -6.16
N GLY A 39 13.34 2.31 -5.46
CA GLY A 39 13.54 3.54 -4.68
C GLY A 39 12.42 3.78 -3.66
N ILE A 40 11.89 5.01 -3.66
CA ILE A 40 10.84 5.44 -2.73
C ILE A 40 9.54 4.65 -2.88
N TRP A 41 9.25 4.11 -4.07
CA TRP A 41 8.05 3.29 -4.30
C TRP A 41 8.10 2.00 -3.48
N ASN A 42 9.26 1.36 -3.38
CA ASN A 42 9.41 0.16 -2.56
C ASN A 42 9.27 0.46 -1.08
N ILE A 43 9.78 1.62 -0.65
CA ILE A 43 9.71 2.09 0.74
C ILE A 43 8.23 2.34 1.12
N HIS A 44 7.50 3.06 0.27
CA HIS A 44 6.07 3.31 0.43
C HIS A 44 5.22 2.04 0.28
N GLY A 45 5.63 1.10 -0.56
CA GLY A 45 4.97 -0.19 -0.70
C GLY A 45 5.15 -1.08 0.54
N GLN A 46 6.34 -1.08 1.15
CA GLN A 46 6.58 -1.77 2.41
C GLN A 46 5.79 -1.12 3.56
N LEU A 47 5.68 0.22 3.58
CA LEU A 47 4.79 0.94 4.48
C LEU A 47 3.34 0.44 4.35
N PHE A 48 2.81 0.37 3.12
CA PHE A 48 1.46 -0.15 2.87
C PHE A 48 1.27 -1.57 3.43
N ILE A 49 2.17 -2.49 3.07
CA ILE A 49 2.11 -3.89 3.52
C ILE A 49 2.20 -4.00 5.04
N THR A 50 2.98 -3.14 5.68
CA THR A 50 3.10 -3.10 7.15
C THR A 50 1.78 -2.68 7.78
N LEU A 51 1.14 -1.63 7.26
CA LEU A 51 -0.15 -1.14 7.75
C LEU A 51 -1.27 -2.18 7.56
N GLU A 52 -1.26 -2.89 6.43
CA GLU A 52 -2.17 -4.02 6.17
C GLU A 52 -1.93 -5.16 7.17
N ALA A 53 -0.67 -5.54 7.40
CA ALA A 53 -0.32 -6.58 8.38
C ALA A 53 -0.71 -6.20 9.82
N MET A 54 -0.72 -4.91 10.14
CA MET A 54 -1.19 -4.39 11.42
C MET A 54 -2.71 -4.24 11.51
N GLY A 55 -3.44 -4.37 10.40
CA GLY A 55 -4.90 -4.19 10.32
C GLY A 55 -5.36 -2.74 10.51
N VAL A 56 -4.48 -1.76 10.31
CA VAL A 56 -4.78 -0.32 10.53
C VAL A 56 -4.80 0.48 9.24
N GLU A 57 -4.57 -0.16 8.08
CA GLU A 57 -4.52 0.47 6.76
C GLU A 57 -5.72 1.40 6.54
N HIS A 58 -6.96 0.90 6.55
CA HIS A 58 -8.17 1.72 6.39
C HIS A 58 -8.25 2.98 7.27
N LYS A 59 -7.66 2.98 8.47
CA LYS A 59 -7.66 4.14 9.38
C LYS A 59 -6.66 5.21 8.93
N VAL A 60 -5.47 4.80 8.52
CA VAL A 60 -4.33 5.72 8.31
C VAL A 60 -3.95 5.91 6.84
N HIS A 61 -4.53 5.13 5.94
CA HIS A 61 -4.21 5.15 4.51
C HIS A 61 -4.38 6.54 3.90
N LYS A 62 -5.51 7.20 4.21
CA LYS A 62 -5.79 8.57 3.78
C LYS A 62 -4.77 9.57 4.34
N ALA A 63 -4.46 9.49 5.63
CA ALA A 63 -3.49 10.38 6.27
C ALA A 63 -2.09 10.23 5.65
N VAL A 64 -1.67 9.00 5.34
CA VAL A 64 -0.40 8.72 4.65
C VAL A 64 -0.38 9.35 3.26
N PHE A 65 -1.47 9.20 2.49
CA PHE A 65 -1.60 9.85 1.18
C PHE A 65 -1.51 11.37 1.29
N GLU A 66 -2.25 11.98 2.21
CA GLU A 66 -2.26 13.43 2.42
C GLU A 66 -0.87 13.94 2.86
N ALA A 67 -0.19 13.20 3.74
CA ALA A 67 1.17 13.52 4.16
C ALA A 67 2.15 13.54 2.98
N ILE A 68 2.10 12.51 2.13
CA ILE A 68 3.01 12.38 0.97
C ILE A 68 2.72 13.46 -0.08
N HIS A 69 1.45 13.71 -0.39
CA HIS A 69 1.06 14.77 -1.32
C HIS A 69 1.29 16.19 -0.74
N GLY A 70 1.26 16.33 0.58
CA GLY A 70 1.59 17.55 1.31
C GLY A 70 3.09 17.80 1.48
N GLY A 71 3.96 16.94 0.93
CA GLY A 71 5.41 17.14 0.87
C GLY A 71 6.24 16.37 1.90
N LYS A 72 5.62 15.56 2.77
CA LYS A 72 6.39 14.62 3.61
C LYS A 72 6.93 13.49 2.74
N LYS A 73 8.23 13.21 2.84
CA LYS A 73 8.84 12.12 2.05
C LYS A 73 8.47 10.74 2.59
N LEU A 74 8.40 10.59 3.92
CA LEU A 74 8.25 9.29 4.60
C LEU A 74 9.23 8.27 4.00
N ALA A 75 10.52 8.64 4.00
CA ALA A 75 11.57 7.90 3.31
C ALA A 75 12.26 6.88 4.21
N THR A 76 12.09 6.97 5.53
CA THR A 76 12.66 6.01 6.47
C THR A 76 11.57 5.45 7.39
N PRO A 77 11.72 4.22 7.91
CA PRO A 77 10.75 3.63 8.83
C PRO A 77 10.62 4.44 10.13
N GLU A 78 11.65 5.16 10.57
CA GLU A 78 11.59 6.04 11.73
C GLU A 78 10.69 7.26 11.47
N GLU A 79 10.83 7.91 10.30
CA GLU A 79 9.95 9.00 9.88
C GLU A 79 8.49 8.55 9.77
N MET A 80 8.28 7.33 9.24
CA MET A 80 6.94 6.73 9.15
C MET A 80 6.36 6.45 10.53
N ALA A 81 7.14 5.84 11.44
CA ALA A 81 6.70 5.55 12.79
C ALA A 81 6.31 6.83 13.54
N GLU A 82 7.12 7.88 13.42
CA GLU A 82 6.84 9.18 14.02
C GLU A 82 5.53 9.77 13.51
N PHE A 83 5.33 9.76 12.19
CA PHE A 83 4.10 10.24 11.57
C PHE A 83 2.88 9.42 12.02
N LEU A 84 2.97 8.10 11.95
CA LEU A 84 1.87 7.19 12.26
C LEU A 84 1.50 7.20 13.75
N ALA A 85 2.42 7.56 14.64
CA ALA A 85 2.11 7.77 16.04
C ALA A 85 1.12 8.92 16.26
N GLY A 86 1.22 9.99 15.46
CA GLY A 86 0.23 11.07 15.45
C GLY A 86 -1.17 10.59 15.03
N GLU A 87 -1.24 9.53 14.22
CA GLU A 87 -2.47 8.87 13.77
C GLU A 87 -2.94 7.74 14.73
N GLY A 88 -2.25 7.59 15.87
CA GLY A 88 -2.57 6.61 16.90
C GLY A 88 -2.11 5.18 16.58
N VAL A 89 -1.04 5.02 15.81
CA VAL A 89 -0.34 3.74 15.61
C VAL A 89 0.84 3.65 16.57
N ASP A 90 1.00 2.50 17.23
CA ASP A 90 2.14 2.27 18.11
C ASP A 90 3.47 2.20 17.33
N LYS A 91 4.44 3.04 17.72
CA LYS A 91 5.74 3.17 17.03
C LYS A 91 6.53 1.86 17.04
N ASP A 92 6.64 1.24 18.21
CA ASP A 92 7.48 0.04 18.39
C ASP A 92 6.87 -1.15 17.65
N LYS A 93 5.54 -1.29 17.72
CA LYS A 93 4.80 -2.30 16.96
C LYS A 93 4.95 -2.07 15.47
N PHE A 94 4.89 -0.82 15.00
CA PHE A 94 5.12 -0.50 13.59
C PHE A 94 6.53 -0.90 13.15
N LEU A 95 7.58 -0.44 13.85
CA LEU A 95 8.97 -0.73 13.50
C LEU A 95 9.29 -2.23 13.55
N SER A 96 8.76 -2.94 14.55
CA SER A 96 8.87 -4.39 14.67
C SER A 96 8.20 -5.10 13.49
N THR A 97 6.97 -4.70 13.14
CA THR A 97 6.23 -5.29 12.01
C THR A 97 6.91 -4.97 10.68
N TYR A 98 7.33 -3.73 10.47
CA TYR A 98 8.02 -3.27 9.25
C TYR A 98 9.27 -4.09 8.96
N ASN A 99 10.04 -4.43 10.00
CA ASN A 99 11.28 -5.21 9.88
C ASN A 99 11.07 -6.73 9.92
N SER A 100 9.85 -7.20 10.16
CA SER A 100 9.53 -8.61 10.30
C SER A 100 9.79 -9.42 9.01
N PHE A 101 10.08 -10.70 9.18
CA PHE A 101 10.23 -11.63 8.05
C PHE A 101 8.95 -11.74 7.23
N ALA A 102 7.78 -11.67 7.88
CA ALA A 102 6.49 -11.73 7.21
C ALA A 102 6.28 -10.55 6.23
N VAL A 103 6.60 -9.33 6.65
CA VAL A 103 6.52 -8.14 5.78
C VAL A 103 7.52 -8.23 4.64
N LYS A 104 8.77 -8.62 4.93
CA LYS A 104 9.79 -8.82 3.87
C LYS A 104 9.35 -9.85 2.83
N GLY A 105 8.74 -10.96 3.26
CA GLY A 105 8.17 -11.97 2.36
C GLY A 105 7.07 -11.42 1.46
N LYS A 106 6.12 -10.66 2.03
CA LYS A 106 5.04 -9.99 1.28
C LYS A 106 5.57 -8.96 0.28
N VAL A 107 6.61 -8.21 0.65
CA VAL A 107 7.29 -7.23 -0.24
C VAL A 107 7.88 -7.92 -1.47
N GLU A 108 8.56 -9.06 -1.27
CA GLU A 108 9.12 -9.83 -2.39
C GLU A 108 8.03 -10.48 -3.26
N ASP A 109 6.94 -10.95 -2.66
CA ASP A 109 5.77 -11.45 -3.40
C ASP A 109 5.12 -10.34 -4.25
N ALA A 110 4.94 -9.14 -3.69
CA ALA A 110 4.42 -7.98 -4.41
C ALA A 110 5.29 -7.59 -5.61
N LYS A 111 6.62 -7.60 -5.46
CA LYS A 111 7.57 -7.37 -6.56
C LYS A 111 7.40 -8.40 -7.68
N LYS A 112 7.33 -9.69 -7.33
CA LYS A 112 7.15 -10.78 -8.31
C LYS A 112 5.82 -10.65 -9.05
N LYS A 113 4.73 -10.32 -8.34
CA LYS A 113 3.41 -10.10 -8.95
C LYS A 113 3.40 -8.90 -9.89
N ALA A 114 3.99 -7.77 -9.48
CA ALA A 114 4.08 -6.58 -10.34
C ALA A 114 4.83 -6.88 -11.65
N GLN A 115 5.92 -7.65 -11.57
CA GLN A 115 6.68 -8.12 -12.74
C GLN A 115 5.88 -9.10 -13.60
N ALA A 116 5.25 -10.11 -12.99
CA ALA A 116 4.48 -11.13 -13.70
C ALA A 116 3.29 -10.54 -14.47
N TYR A 117 2.65 -9.52 -13.91
CA TYR A 117 1.53 -8.82 -14.54
C TYR A 117 1.95 -7.68 -15.48
N GLN A 118 3.26 -7.50 -15.72
CA GLN A 118 3.83 -6.47 -16.58
C GLN A 118 3.29 -5.06 -16.27
N ILE A 119 3.08 -4.76 -14.98
CA ILE A 119 2.49 -3.49 -14.57
C ILE A 119 3.54 -2.39 -14.68
N THR A 120 3.32 -1.45 -15.59
CA THR A 120 4.22 -0.31 -15.85
C THR A 120 3.69 1.02 -15.28
N GLY A 121 2.48 1.04 -14.71
CA GLY A 121 1.85 2.25 -14.18
C GLY A 121 0.84 1.96 -13.07
N VAL A 122 0.36 3.03 -12.43
CA VAL A 122 -0.70 2.97 -11.41
C VAL A 122 -1.69 4.13 -11.58
N PRO A 123 -2.99 3.96 -11.23
CA PRO A 123 -3.61 2.74 -10.74
C PRO A 123 -3.78 1.68 -11.85
N THR A 124 -3.63 0.40 -11.51
CA THR A 124 -3.94 -0.72 -12.42
C THR A 124 -4.79 -1.78 -11.71
N MET A 125 -5.86 -2.22 -12.37
CA MET A 125 -6.73 -3.29 -11.90
C MET A 125 -6.40 -4.57 -12.68
N VAL A 126 -6.17 -5.67 -11.97
CA VAL A 126 -5.95 -6.99 -12.56
C VAL A 126 -7.12 -7.87 -12.13
N VAL A 127 -7.84 -8.44 -13.09
CA VAL A 127 -9.00 -9.32 -12.84
C VAL A 127 -8.65 -10.71 -13.34
N ASN A 128 -8.74 -11.72 -12.46
CA ASN A 128 -8.35 -13.11 -12.78
C ASN A 128 -6.94 -13.26 -13.38
N GLY A 129 -5.98 -12.48 -12.88
CA GLY A 129 -4.58 -12.51 -13.34
C GLY A 129 -4.35 -11.87 -14.72
N LYS A 130 -5.36 -11.23 -15.31
CA LYS A 130 -5.27 -10.48 -16.57
C LYS A 130 -5.51 -9.00 -16.29
N VAL A 131 -4.69 -8.14 -16.89
CA VAL A 131 -4.99 -6.70 -16.97
C VAL A 131 -6.10 -6.56 -18.02
N PRO A 132 -7.31 -6.09 -17.69
CA PRO A 132 -8.31 -5.75 -18.70
C PRO A 132 -7.74 -4.63 -19.58
N LEU A 133 -7.76 -4.83 -20.90
CA LEU A 133 -7.36 -3.84 -21.89
C LEU A 133 -8.12 -2.52 -21.73
#